data_AF-A0AAU0R8C6-F1
#
_entry.id   AF-A0AAU0R8C6-F1
#
_cell.length_a   1.000
_cell.length_b   1.000
_cell.length_c   1.000
_cell.angle_alpha   90.00
_cell.angle_beta   90.00
_cell.angle_gamma   90.00
#
_symmetry.space_group_name_H-M   'P 1'
#
loop_
_entity.id
_entity.type
_entity.pdbx_description
1 polymer ?
#
loop_
_entity_poly.entity_id
_entity_poly.type
_entity_poly.pdbx_seq_one_letter_code
_entity_poly.pdbx_strand_id
1 'polypeptide(L)'
;MRKILLSILSGLLAVAVFSRIAIRYFDFLPMPWIWGLTALLTIIIIIKPSKQWICFAISFDLIVFGWQKLFHQQANVPQSVLDMPFSSLPADTVNWAYFQYSYPYMVAIALTQIICSFLLLFRKTRLLGLIMLLPVLLNIMMIDVFYQIGVGALLHATILFAGVIYLLAGYYNQLKQVFFQKNECNTYIVLAAAVLPFLLVATAPSTDKNPSITGKYNVENHALTTVYLEHFNDVTLQWGDVNHRYTGKYQYRGDTLIAGPLQGIIKKEMDHLTITGTLEKDSVHLDMIRL
;
A
#
# COMPACT_ATOMS: atom_id res chain seq x y z
N MET A 1 -4.53 30.43 -20.33
CA MET A 1 -4.22 29.16 -19.65
C MET A 1 -5.13 28.82 -18.47
N ARG A 2 -5.21 29.61 -17.38
CA ARG A 2 -6.01 29.26 -16.18
C ARG A 2 -7.52 28.99 -16.42
N LYS A 3 -8.16 29.70 -17.34
CA LYS A 3 -9.58 29.49 -17.69
C LYS A 3 -9.80 28.19 -18.49
N ILE A 4 -8.89 27.85 -19.39
CA ILE A 4 -8.94 26.62 -20.19
C ILE A 4 -8.79 25.41 -19.26
N LEU A 5 -7.78 25.44 -18.37
CA LEU A 5 -7.57 24.38 -17.40
C LEU A 5 -8.78 24.19 -16.47
N LEU A 6 -9.39 25.28 -16.01
CA LEU A 6 -10.62 25.23 -15.21
C LEU A 6 -11.76 24.53 -15.96
N SER A 7 -11.94 24.86 -17.24
CA SER A 7 -12.98 24.28 -18.09
C SER A 7 -12.76 22.80 -18.32
N ILE A 8 -11.52 22.39 -18.66
CA ILE A 8 -11.15 20.98 -18.85
C ILE A 8 -11.40 20.17 -17.58
N LEU A 9 -10.86 20.62 -16.44
CA LEU A 9 -11.06 19.91 -15.16
C LEU A 9 -12.53 19.84 -14.76
N SER A 10 -13.28 20.93 -14.94
CA SER A 10 -14.72 20.95 -14.66
C SER A 10 -15.48 19.93 -15.53
N GLY A 11 -15.12 19.84 -16.82
CA GLY A 11 -15.69 18.87 -17.76
C GLY A 11 -15.36 17.42 -17.40
N LEU A 12 -14.09 17.10 -17.16
CA LEU A 12 -13.67 15.73 -16.78
C LEU A 12 -14.38 15.25 -15.50
N LEU A 13 -14.47 16.13 -14.51
CA LEU A 13 -15.21 15.85 -13.27
C LEU A 13 -16.73 15.76 -13.50
N ALA A 14 -17.27 16.56 -14.43
CA ALA A 14 -18.69 16.47 -14.80
C ALA A 14 -19.05 15.15 -15.45
N VAL A 15 -18.25 14.66 -16.40
CA VAL A 15 -18.47 13.32 -16.98
C VAL A 15 -18.50 12.29 -15.87
N ALA A 16 -17.49 12.28 -14.98
CA ALA A 16 -17.42 11.27 -13.92
C ALA A 16 -18.65 11.28 -12.99
N VAL A 17 -19.04 12.46 -12.49
CA VAL A 17 -20.19 12.62 -11.59
C VAL A 17 -21.50 12.25 -12.28
N PHE A 18 -21.77 12.82 -13.46
CA PHE A 18 -23.04 12.60 -14.15
C PHE A 18 -23.16 11.18 -14.68
N SER A 19 -22.09 10.59 -15.24
CA SER A 19 -22.11 9.18 -15.66
C SER A 19 -22.40 8.26 -14.48
N ARG A 20 -21.83 8.53 -13.30
CA ARG A 20 -22.09 7.71 -12.09
C ARG A 20 -23.55 7.79 -11.65
N ILE A 21 -24.12 9.00 -11.60
CA ILE A 21 -25.54 9.19 -11.24
C ILE A 21 -26.43 8.55 -12.30
N ALA A 22 -26.13 8.77 -13.57
CA ALA A 22 -26.96 8.32 -14.68
C ALA A 22 -27.01 6.80 -14.77
N ILE A 23 -25.86 6.12 -14.67
CA ILE A 23 -25.80 4.64 -14.66
C ILE A 23 -26.55 4.06 -13.46
N ARG A 24 -26.54 4.73 -12.31
CA ARG A 24 -27.18 4.20 -11.09
C ARG A 24 -28.69 4.36 -11.07
N TYR A 25 -29.20 5.49 -11.55
CA TYR A 25 -30.61 5.87 -11.38
C TYR A 25 -31.43 5.85 -12.69
N PHE A 26 -30.77 5.71 -13.84
CA PHE A 26 -31.40 5.71 -15.16
C PHE A 26 -31.04 4.46 -15.97
N ASP A 27 -30.74 3.35 -15.30
CA ASP A 27 -30.46 2.05 -15.92
C ASP A 27 -31.61 1.50 -16.78
N PHE A 28 -32.83 1.98 -16.55
CA PHE A 28 -34.01 1.71 -17.39
C PHE A 28 -33.97 2.36 -18.77
N LEU A 29 -33.10 3.36 -19.01
CA LEU A 29 -32.96 4.01 -20.32
C LEU A 29 -31.91 3.28 -21.18
N PRO A 30 -32.09 3.24 -22.51
CA PRO A 30 -31.06 2.68 -23.39
C PRO A 30 -29.75 3.47 -23.27
N MET A 31 -28.62 2.75 -23.28
CA MET A 31 -27.30 3.33 -23.02
C MET A 31 -26.97 4.60 -23.84
N PRO A 32 -27.31 4.72 -25.14
CA PRO A 32 -27.06 5.95 -25.89
C PRO A 32 -27.71 7.21 -25.31
N TRP A 33 -28.88 7.09 -24.68
CA TRP A 33 -29.57 8.22 -24.04
C TRP A 33 -28.87 8.67 -22.76
N ILE A 34 -28.38 7.72 -21.96
CA ILE A 34 -27.58 7.98 -20.76
C ILE A 34 -26.32 8.77 -21.13
N TRP A 35 -25.58 8.31 -22.16
CA TRP A 35 -24.39 9.01 -22.65
C TRP A 35 -24.72 10.38 -23.28
N GLY A 36 -25.83 10.49 -24.01
CA GLY A 36 -26.28 11.76 -24.58
C GLY A 36 -26.59 12.81 -23.52
N LEU A 37 -27.34 12.45 -22.47
CA LEU A 37 -27.70 13.37 -21.39
C LEU A 37 -26.47 13.79 -20.57
N THR A 38 -25.59 12.85 -20.24
CA THR A 38 -24.35 13.12 -19.50
C THR A 38 -23.40 14.01 -20.30
N ALA A 39 -23.28 13.81 -21.62
CA ALA A 39 -22.52 14.69 -22.50
C ALA A 39 -23.10 16.11 -22.53
N LEU A 40 -24.42 16.26 -22.63
CA LEU A 40 -25.10 17.56 -22.67
C LEU A 40 -24.86 18.36 -21.37
N LEU A 41 -25.04 17.72 -20.21
CA LEU A 41 -24.75 18.32 -18.90
C LEU A 41 -23.28 18.70 -18.76
N THR A 42 -22.37 17.86 -19.26
CA THR A 42 -20.93 18.15 -19.24
C THR A 42 -20.58 19.36 -20.09
N ILE A 43 -21.15 19.49 -21.30
CA ILE A 43 -20.94 20.66 -22.17
C ILE A 43 -21.37 21.95 -21.45
N ILE A 44 -22.50 21.93 -20.74
CA ILE A 44 -22.96 23.10 -19.96
C ILE A 44 -21.91 23.51 -18.91
N ILE A 45 -21.35 22.54 -18.19
CA ILE A 45 -20.31 22.78 -17.19
C ILE A 45 -19.00 23.28 -17.81
N ILE A 46 -18.62 22.76 -18.98
CA ILE A 46 -17.44 23.21 -19.74
C ILE A 46 -17.59 24.66 -20.17
N ILE A 47 -18.78 25.06 -20.63
CA ILE A 47 -19.08 26.43 -21.09
C ILE A 47 -19.12 27.42 -19.90
N LYS A 48 -19.68 27.00 -18.76
CA LYS A 48 -19.76 27.82 -17.53
C LYS A 48 -19.01 27.18 -16.36
N PRO A 49 -17.67 27.09 -16.43
CA PRO A 49 -16.91 26.37 -15.43
C PRO A 49 -16.75 27.19 -14.15
N SER A 50 -16.77 26.53 -13.00
CA SER A 50 -16.63 27.20 -11.71
C SER A 50 -15.78 26.40 -10.73
N LYS A 51 -15.05 27.11 -9.86
CA LYS A 51 -14.30 26.47 -8.77
C LYS A 51 -15.22 25.77 -7.77
N GLN A 52 -16.45 26.28 -7.60
CA GLN A 52 -17.44 25.69 -6.72
C GLN A 52 -17.90 24.33 -7.24
N TRP A 53 -18.08 24.21 -8.56
CA TRP A 53 -18.35 22.94 -9.21
C TRP A 53 -17.22 21.93 -8.99
N ILE A 54 -15.95 22.33 -9.19
CA ILE A 54 -14.81 21.43 -8.91
C ILE A 54 -14.79 20.97 -7.46
N CYS A 55 -15.04 21.87 -6.50
CA CYS A 55 -15.14 21.50 -5.08
C CYS A 55 -16.26 20.50 -4.85
N PHE A 56 -17.44 20.73 -5.43
CA PHE A 56 -18.57 19.82 -5.34
C PHE A 56 -18.24 18.45 -5.93
N ALA A 57 -17.73 18.39 -7.16
CA ALA A 57 -17.47 17.13 -7.85
C ALA A 57 -16.41 16.28 -7.15
N ILE A 58 -15.29 16.88 -6.73
CA ILE A 58 -14.27 16.18 -5.93
C ILE A 58 -14.87 15.65 -4.63
N SER A 59 -15.63 16.49 -3.93
CA SER A 59 -16.25 16.09 -2.65
C SER A 59 -17.24 14.94 -2.87
N PHE A 60 -18.07 15.04 -3.90
CA PHE A 60 -19.07 14.04 -4.25
C PHE A 60 -18.42 12.68 -4.53
N ASP A 61 -17.46 12.60 -5.45
CA ASP A 61 -16.83 11.32 -5.81
C ASP A 61 -16.12 10.69 -4.60
N LEU A 62 -15.35 11.49 -3.86
CA LEU A 62 -14.63 10.98 -2.69
C LEU A 62 -15.58 10.59 -1.54
N ILE A 63 -16.69 11.29 -1.33
CA ILE A 63 -17.69 10.86 -0.34
C ILE A 63 -18.36 9.56 -0.79
N VAL A 64 -18.73 9.45 -2.07
CA VAL A 64 -19.30 8.21 -2.63
C VAL A 64 -18.33 7.04 -2.43
N PHE A 65 -17.07 7.18 -2.83
CA PHE A 65 -16.08 6.12 -2.63
C PHE A 65 -15.84 5.82 -1.15
N GLY A 66 -15.86 6.82 -0.27
CA GLY A 66 -15.77 6.58 1.17
C GLY A 66 -16.93 5.73 1.68
N TRP A 67 -18.17 6.03 1.28
CA TRP A 67 -19.32 5.21 1.61
C TRP A 67 -19.24 3.80 1.02
N GLN A 68 -18.73 3.65 -0.21
CA GLN A 68 -18.52 2.33 -0.80
C GLN A 68 -17.57 1.47 0.05
N LYS A 69 -16.52 2.06 0.64
CA LYS A 69 -15.62 1.37 1.57
C LYS A 69 -16.35 0.94 2.86
N LEU A 70 -17.19 1.80 3.41
CA LEU A 70 -17.96 1.52 4.63
C LEU A 70 -19.01 0.42 4.41
N PHE A 71 -19.65 0.38 3.25
CA PHE A 71 -20.71 -0.59 2.92
C PHE A 71 -20.20 -1.86 2.23
N HIS A 72 -18.90 -2.18 2.33
CA HIS A 72 -18.30 -3.39 1.74
C HIS A 72 -18.50 -3.51 0.21
N GLN A 73 -18.67 -2.38 -0.49
CA GLN A 73 -18.76 -2.32 -1.95
C GLN A 73 -17.37 -2.22 -2.61
N GLN A 74 -16.32 -2.06 -1.80
CA GLN A 74 -14.92 -2.16 -2.19
C GLN A 74 -14.19 -3.16 -1.28
N ALA A 75 -13.03 -3.64 -1.71
CA ALA A 75 -12.24 -4.64 -0.98
C ALA A 75 -13.01 -5.93 -0.67
N ASN A 76 -13.74 -6.46 -1.66
CA ASN A 76 -14.41 -7.74 -1.54
C ASN A 76 -13.72 -8.76 -2.45
N VAL A 77 -12.83 -9.56 -1.86
CA VAL A 77 -12.17 -10.68 -2.51
C VAL A 77 -13.03 -11.94 -2.31
N PRO A 78 -13.37 -12.66 -3.39
CA PRO A 78 -14.13 -13.90 -3.29
C PRO A 78 -13.42 -14.94 -2.41
N GLN A 79 -14.19 -15.71 -1.64
CA GLN A 79 -13.62 -16.75 -0.76
C GLN A 79 -12.76 -17.76 -1.51
N SER A 80 -13.19 -18.19 -2.70
CA SER A 80 -12.40 -19.10 -3.55
C SER A 80 -11.03 -18.55 -3.95
N VAL A 81 -10.87 -17.23 -3.97
CA VAL A 81 -9.58 -16.57 -4.23
C VAL A 81 -8.75 -16.49 -2.95
N LEU A 82 -9.39 -16.27 -1.80
CA LEU A 82 -8.71 -16.29 -0.50
C LEU A 82 -8.14 -17.68 -0.13
N ASP A 83 -8.73 -18.75 -0.68
CA ASP A 83 -8.21 -20.12 -0.51
C ASP A 83 -6.96 -20.41 -1.36
N MET A 84 -6.60 -19.53 -2.30
CA MET A 84 -5.40 -19.71 -3.13
C MET A 84 -4.13 -19.44 -2.32
N PRO A 85 -3.00 -20.11 -2.64
CA PRO A 85 -1.72 -19.80 -2.01
C PRO A 85 -1.39 -18.32 -2.15
N PHE A 86 -0.97 -17.66 -1.07
CA PHE A 86 -0.66 -16.23 -1.07
C PHE A 86 0.35 -15.83 -2.15
N SER A 87 1.34 -16.69 -2.42
CA SER A 87 2.35 -16.49 -3.47
C SER A 87 1.80 -16.48 -4.90
N SER A 88 0.57 -16.96 -5.11
CA SER A 88 -0.11 -16.99 -6.40
C SER A 88 -1.08 -15.82 -6.61
N LEU A 89 -1.34 -15.04 -5.56
CA LEU A 89 -2.28 -13.93 -5.63
C LEU A 89 -1.67 -12.75 -6.41
N PRO A 90 -2.40 -12.19 -7.38
CA PRO A 90 -2.02 -10.94 -8.02
C PRO A 90 -1.95 -9.78 -7.00
N ALA A 91 -1.14 -8.76 -7.30
CA ALA A 91 -0.86 -7.67 -6.36
C ALA A 91 -2.14 -6.91 -5.91
N ASP A 92 -3.07 -6.66 -6.83
CA ASP A 92 -4.34 -5.99 -6.54
C ASP A 92 -5.19 -6.78 -5.54
N THR A 93 -5.23 -8.09 -5.72
CA THR A 93 -5.95 -9.04 -4.88
C THR A 93 -5.34 -9.10 -3.49
N VAL A 94 -4.01 -9.10 -3.39
CA VAL A 94 -3.30 -9.02 -2.10
C VAL A 94 -3.69 -7.74 -1.34
N ASN A 95 -3.70 -6.60 -2.03
CA ASN A 95 -4.09 -5.33 -1.42
C ASN A 95 -5.56 -5.33 -0.97
N TRP A 96 -6.48 -5.84 -1.80
CA TRP A 96 -7.89 -5.93 -1.44
C TRP A 96 -8.15 -6.92 -0.30
N ALA A 97 -7.45 -8.06 -0.27
CA ALA A 97 -7.53 -9.03 0.83
C ALA A 97 -7.04 -8.42 2.14
N TYR A 98 -5.96 -7.62 2.11
CA TYR A 98 -5.48 -6.88 3.27
C TYR A 98 -6.52 -5.89 3.82
N PHE A 99 -7.17 -5.12 2.95
CA PHE A 99 -8.25 -4.20 3.35
C PHE A 99 -9.51 -4.93 3.84
N GLN A 100 -9.84 -6.07 3.24
CA GLN A 100 -10.95 -6.92 3.67
C GLN A 100 -10.70 -7.51 5.06
N TYR A 101 -9.47 -7.97 5.32
CA TYR A 101 -9.06 -8.55 6.59
C TYR A 101 -9.16 -7.52 7.73
N SER A 102 -8.66 -6.30 7.51
CA SER A 102 -8.71 -5.22 8.52
C SER A 102 -9.77 -4.17 8.18
N TYR A 103 -11.04 -4.54 8.40
CA TYR A 103 -12.16 -3.60 8.22
C TYR A 103 -12.01 -2.30 9.04
N PRO A 104 -11.55 -2.30 10.32
CA PRO A 104 -11.34 -1.05 11.07
C PRO A 104 -10.34 -0.10 10.39
N TYR A 105 -9.29 -0.63 9.77
CA TYR A 105 -8.33 0.18 9.00
C TYR A 105 -8.99 0.79 7.75
N MET A 106 -9.78 0.00 7.04
CA MET A 106 -10.56 0.46 5.89
C MET A 106 -11.56 1.56 6.27
N VAL A 107 -12.23 1.44 7.42
CA VAL A 107 -13.12 2.46 7.99
C VAL A 107 -12.36 3.75 8.29
N ALA A 108 -11.17 3.68 8.89
CA ALA A 108 -10.37 4.87 9.20
C ALA A 108 -10.01 5.66 7.92
N ILE A 109 -9.63 4.96 6.84
CA ILE A 109 -9.37 5.59 5.54
C ILE A 109 -10.64 6.22 4.97
N ALA A 110 -11.76 5.49 5.00
CA ALA A 110 -13.03 5.96 4.49
C ALA A 110 -13.51 7.23 5.21
N LEU A 111 -13.46 7.25 6.55
CA LEU A 111 -13.84 8.41 7.34
C LEU A 111 -12.92 9.59 7.09
N THR A 112 -11.60 9.38 7.02
CA THR A 112 -10.64 10.44 6.69
C THR A 112 -10.95 11.05 5.32
N GLN A 113 -11.19 10.21 4.30
CA GLN A 113 -11.55 10.63 2.96
C GLN A 113 -12.87 11.44 2.95
N ILE A 114 -13.90 10.97 3.66
CA ILE A 114 -15.20 11.64 3.77
C ILE A 114 -15.07 12.99 4.47
N ILE A 115 -14.42 13.04 5.65
CA ILE A 115 -14.27 14.26 6.44
C ILE A 115 -13.53 15.33 5.64
N CYS A 116 -12.39 14.98 5.03
CA CYS A 116 -11.60 15.92 4.24
C CYS A 116 -12.37 16.48 3.03
N SER A 117 -13.19 15.64 2.38
CA SER A 117 -14.10 16.07 1.31
C SER A 117 -15.24 16.97 1.81
N PHE A 118 -15.82 16.69 2.97
CA PHE A 118 -16.81 17.59 3.57
C PHE A 118 -16.21 18.97 3.89
N LEU A 119 -14.98 19.02 4.41
CA LEU A 119 -14.28 20.28 4.68
C LEU A 119 -14.06 21.12 3.40
N LEU A 120 -13.93 20.47 2.23
CA LEU A 120 -13.73 21.15 0.94
C LEU A 120 -14.94 22.00 0.53
N LEU A 121 -16.15 21.61 0.95
CA LEU A 121 -17.41 22.29 0.60
C LEU A 121 -17.52 23.67 1.26
N PHE A 122 -17.06 23.82 2.51
CA PHE A 122 -17.17 25.08 3.24
C PHE A 122 -15.98 26.00 2.94
N ARG A 123 -16.27 27.26 2.57
CA ARG A 123 -15.23 28.25 2.22
C ARG A 123 -14.19 28.47 3.31
N LYS A 124 -14.59 28.38 4.59
CA LYS A 124 -13.72 28.60 5.75
C LYS A 124 -12.74 27.45 5.98
N THR A 125 -13.15 26.21 5.75
CA THR A 125 -12.33 25.00 5.99
C THR A 125 -11.67 24.46 4.73
N ARG A 126 -11.95 25.05 3.56
CA ARG A 126 -11.50 24.54 2.26
C ARG A 126 -9.99 24.32 2.18
N LEU A 127 -9.20 25.26 2.70
CA LEU A 127 -7.74 25.14 2.66
C LEU A 127 -7.27 23.91 3.45
N LEU A 128 -7.82 23.69 4.64
CA LEU A 128 -7.54 22.51 5.45
C LEU A 128 -7.94 21.22 4.72
N GLY A 129 -9.16 21.18 4.17
CA GLY A 129 -9.62 20.04 3.37
C GLY A 129 -8.71 19.72 2.19
N LEU A 130 -8.26 20.73 1.44
CA LEU A 130 -7.31 20.55 0.33
C LEU A 130 -5.95 20.00 0.80
N ILE A 131 -5.39 20.54 1.88
CA ILE A 131 -4.11 20.09 2.43
C ILE A 131 -4.22 18.64 2.91
N MET A 132 -5.31 18.26 3.57
CA MET A 132 -5.52 16.89 4.04
C MET A 132 -5.85 15.91 2.91
N LEU A 133 -6.52 16.37 1.84
CA LEU A 133 -6.79 15.52 0.66
C LEU A 133 -5.53 15.19 -0.15
N LEU A 134 -4.49 16.02 -0.10
CA LEU A 134 -3.23 15.74 -0.81
C LEU A 134 -2.61 14.39 -0.43
N PRO A 135 -2.27 14.12 0.84
CA PRO A 135 -1.69 12.83 1.21
C PRO A 135 -2.67 11.67 1.02
N VAL A 136 -3.99 11.90 1.18
CA VAL A 136 -5.02 10.87 0.97
C VAL A 136 -5.05 10.42 -0.50
N LEU A 137 -5.18 11.36 -1.43
CA LEU A 137 -5.21 11.06 -2.86
C LEU A 137 -3.86 10.55 -3.37
N LEU A 138 -2.75 11.07 -2.86
CA LEU A 138 -1.43 10.57 -3.20
C LEU A 138 -1.26 9.11 -2.77
N ASN A 139 -1.72 8.75 -1.55
CA ASN A 139 -1.69 7.37 -1.09
C ASN A 139 -2.57 6.45 -1.96
N ILE A 140 -3.77 6.89 -2.33
CA ILE A 140 -4.64 6.15 -3.26
C ILE A 140 -3.94 5.92 -4.61
N MET A 141 -3.34 6.97 -5.19
CA MET A 141 -2.60 6.84 -6.46
C MET A 141 -1.38 5.91 -6.33
N MET A 142 -0.67 5.93 -5.20
CA MET A 142 0.44 5.02 -4.95
C MET A 142 -0.06 3.57 -4.88
N ILE A 143 -1.17 3.31 -4.19
CA ILE A 143 -1.79 1.98 -4.16
C ILE A 143 -2.17 1.54 -5.58
N ASP A 144 -2.82 2.41 -6.35
CA ASP A 144 -3.23 2.11 -7.73
C ASP A 144 -2.05 1.73 -8.63
N VAL A 145 -0.89 2.39 -8.46
CA VAL A 145 0.33 2.12 -9.22
C VAL A 145 1.05 0.85 -8.74
N PHE A 146 1.35 0.76 -7.45
CA PHE A 146 2.19 -0.32 -6.91
C PHE A 146 1.46 -1.67 -6.83
N TYR A 147 0.14 -1.64 -6.64
CA TYR A 147 -0.70 -2.85 -6.62
C TYR A 147 -1.48 -3.06 -7.92
N GLN A 148 -1.24 -2.25 -8.96
CA GLN A 148 -1.81 -2.43 -10.31
C GLN A 148 -3.35 -2.56 -10.32
N ILE A 149 -4.04 -1.78 -9.48
CA ILE A 149 -5.49 -1.88 -9.25
C ILE A 149 -6.30 -1.70 -10.54
N GLY A 150 -5.85 -0.83 -11.45
CA GLY A 150 -6.45 -0.65 -12.77
C GLY A 150 -6.31 0.76 -13.33
N VAL A 151 -6.14 0.86 -14.65
CA VAL A 151 -5.89 2.13 -15.34
C VAL A 151 -7.03 3.13 -15.13
N GLY A 152 -8.29 2.66 -15.12
CA GLY A 152 -9.45 3.53 -14.90
C GLY A 152 -9.47 4.17 -13.50
N ALA A 153 -9.11 3.41 -12.47
CA ALA A 153 -9.02 3.90 -11.09
C ALA A 153 -7.92 4.97 -10.97
N LEU A 154 -6.73 4.66 -11.49
CA LEU A 154 -5.59 5.57 -11.48
C LEU A 154 -5.87 6.87 -12.23
N LEU A 155 -6.50 6.80 -13.43
CA LEU A 155 -6.87 7.98 -14.20
C LEU A 155 -7.87 8.86 -13.43
N HIS A 156 -8.88 8.24 -12.80
CA HIS A 156 -9.87 8.98 -12.03
C HIS A 156 -9.25 9.65 -10.79
N ALA A 157 -8.41 8.93 -10.03
CA ALA A 157 -7.65 9.47 -8.91
C ALA A 157 -6.74 10.63 -9.34
N THR A 158 -6.09 10.52 -10.51
CA THR A 158 -5.25 11.56 -11.10
C THR A 158 -6.05 12.83 -11.44
N ILE A 159 -7.26 12.70 -11.99
CA ILE A 159 -8.14 13.84 -12.29
C ILE A 159 -8.56 14.55 -10.99
N LEU A 160 -8.94 13.79 -9.95
CA LEU A 160 -9.28 14.35 -8.64
C LEU A 160 -8.07 15.07 -8.02
N PHE A 161 -6.88 14.45 -8.07
CA PHE A 161 -5.64 15.04 -7.57
C PHE A 161 -5.27 16.32 -8.32
N ALA A 162 -5.36 16.33 -9.64
CA ALA A 162 -5.16 17.53 -10.46
C ALA A 162 -6.15 18.65 -10.09
N GLY A 163 -7.40 18.30 -9.80
CA GLY A 163 -8.41 19.24 -9.28
C GLY A 163 -8.04 19.83 -7.92
N VAL A 164 -7.55 19.01 -6.99
CA VAL A 164 -7.04 19.47 -5.67
C VAL A 164 -5.85 20.41 -5.85
N ILE A 165 -4.85 20.04 -6.66
CA ILE A 165 -3.68 20.88 -6.96
C ILE A 165 -4.10 22.20 -7.60
N TYR A 166 -5.03 22.17 -8.55
CA TYR A 166 -5.56 23.37 -9.20
C TYR A 166 -6.23 24.33 -8.18
N LEU A 167 -7.05 23.79 -7.28
CA LEU A 167 -7.70 24.59 -6.24
C LEU A 167 -6.67 25.14 -5.25
N LEU A 168 -5.71 24.32 -4.84
CA LEU A 168 -4.65 24.68 -3.90
C LEU A 168 -3.70 25.74 -4.46
N ALA A 169 -3.43 25.74 -5.77
CA ALA A 169 -2.68 26.80 -6.44
C ALA A 169 -3.35 28.19 -6.29
N GLY A 170 -4.67 28.23 -6.04
CA GLY A 170 -5.40 29.46 -5.69
C GLY A 170 -5.06 30.00 -4.29
N TYR A 171 -4.51 29.15 -3.41
CA TYR A 171 -4.11 29.47 -2.04
C TYR A 171 -2.59 29.63 -1.88
N TYR A 172 -1.84 29.69 -2.99
CA TYR A 172 -0.37 29.73 -2.99
C TYR A 172 0.23 30.80 -2.08
N ASN A 173 -0.33 32.01 -2.06
CA ASN A 173 0.18 33.10 -1.20
C ASN A 173 0.03 32.78 0.30
N GLN A 174 -1.07 32.14 0.70
CA GLN A 174 -1.30 31.74 2.09
C GLN A 174 -0.35 30.60 2.48
N LEU A 175 -0.18 29.62 1.61
CA LEU A 175 0.78 28.53 1.82
C LEU A 175 2.21 29.05 1.89
N LYS A 176 2.57 30.02 1.04
CA LYS A 176 3.90 30.60 1.03
C LYS A 176 4.22 31.28 2.36
N GLN A 177 3.25 31.96 2.96
CA GLN A 177 3.41 32.55 4.30
C GLN A 177 3.62 31.46 5.35
N VAL A 178 2.82 30.39 5.34
CA VAL A 178 2.96 29.31 6.33
C VAL A 178 4.32 28.58 6.23
N PHE A 179 4.79 28.28 5.02
CA PHE A 179 5.99 27.45 4.83
C PHE A 179 7.31 28.22 4.70
N PHE A 180 7.28 29.45 4.20
CA PHE A 180 8.49 30.22 3.91
C PHE A 180 8.60 31.52 4.72
N GLN A 181 7.69 31.75 5.67
CA GLN A 181 7.95 32.76 6.69
C GLN A 181 9.17 32.33 7.49
N LYS A 182 10.15 33.23 7.58
CA LYS A 182 11.43 33.00 8.24
C LYS A 182 11.18 32.75 9.73
N ASN A 183 11.08 31.48 10.09
CA ASN A 183 11.03 31.05 11.47
C ASN A 183 12.46 30.75 11.92
N GLU A 184 12.85 31.26 13.08
CA GLU A 184 14.14 30.96 13.71
C GLU A 184 14.12 29.52 14.25
N CYS A 185 14.25 28.55 13.36
CA CYS A 185 14.46 27.17 13.76
C CYS A 185 15.96 26.95 14.00
N ASN A 186 16.33 26.49 15.19
CA ASN A 186 17.72 26.19 15.52
C ASN A 186 18.25 25.09 14.57
N THR A 187 19.13 25.48 13.65
CA THR A 187 19.66 24.58 12.61
C THR A 187 20.34 23.34 13.20
N TYR A 188 20.95 23.45 14.39
CA TYR A 188 21.55 22.29 15.06
C TYR A 188 20.52 21.23 15.45
N ILE A 189 19.31 21.64 15.86
CA ILE A 189 18.22 20.71 16.18
C ILE A 189 17.73 20.01 14.90
N VAL A 190 17.59 20.74 13.79
CA VAL A 190 17.19 20.16 12.50
C VAL A 190 18.22 19.14 12.02
N LEU A 191 19.51 19.49 12.09
CA LEU A 191 20.60 18.58 11.73
C LEU A 191 20.65 17.37 12.65
N ALA A 192 20.52 17.56 13.97
CA ALA A 192 20.48 16.45 14.92
C ALA A 192 19.28 15.51 14.66
N ALA A 193 18.10 16.07 14.39
CA ALA A 193 16.89 15.30 14.08
C ALA A 193 17.00 14.50 12.77
N ALA A 194 17.79 14.97 11.80
CA ALA A 194 18.05 14.24 10.56
C ALA A 194 19.16 13.20 10.72
N VAL A 195 20.27 13.58 11.35
CA VAL A 195 21.51 12.80 11.39
C VAL A 195 21.49 11.73 12.49
N LEU A 196 21.01 12.06 13.70
CA LEU A 196 21.07 11.11 14.82
C LEU A 196 20.22 9.85 14.58
N PRO A 197 18.96 9.92 14.11
CA PRO A 197 18.19 8.72 13.81
C PRO A 197 18.82 7.89 12.67
N PHE A 198 19.37 8.56 11.65
CA PHE A 198 20.08 7.88 10.58
C PHE A 198 21.31 7.13 11.12
N LEU A 199 22.17 7.79 11.90
CA LEU A 199 23.34 7.16 12.49
C LEU A 199 22.96 6.01 13.42
N LEU A 200 21.92 6.17 14.24
CA LEU A 200 21.43 5.13 15.15
C LEU A 200 21.05 3.86 14.38
N VAL A 201 20.38 4.00 13.23
CA VAL A 201 19.95 2.87 12.41
C VAL A 201 21.08 2.35 11.51
N ALA A 202 21.87 3.22 10.90
CA ALA A 202 22.97 2.85 10.01
C ALA A 202 24.11 2.14 10.76
N THR A 203 24.25 2.38 12.06
CA THR A 203 25.20 1.67 12.94
C THR A 203 24.55 0.51 13.71
N ALA A 204 23.26 0.26 13.53
CA ALA A 204 22.60 -0.88 14.14
C ALA A 204 23.21 -2.18 13.58
N PRO A 205 23.38 -3.23 14.41
CA PRO A 205 23.87 -4.52 13.94
C PRO A 205 23.00 -5.05 12.80
N SER A 206 23.63 -5.66 11.78
CA SER A 206 22.91 -6.35 10.70
C SER A 206 21.89 -7.33 11.27
N THR A 207 20.70 -7.35 10.66
CA THR A 207 19.66 -8.33 10.99
C THR A 207 20.08 -9.73 10.57
N ASP A 208 20.84 -9.85 9.48
CA ASP A 208 21.52 -11.09 9.08
C ASP A 208 22.93 -11.13 9.69
N LYS A 209 23.09 -11.93 10.74
CA LYS A 209 24.38 -12.15 11.39
C LYS A 209 25.23 -13.20 10.68
N ASN A 210 24.61 -14.07 9.87
CA ASN A 210 25.28 -15.21 9.25
C ASN A 210 24.91 -15.34 7.76
N PRO A 211 25.16 -14.31 6.92
CA PRO A 211 24.73 -14.29 5.51
C PRO A 211 25.34 -15.42 4.67
N SER A 212 26.37 -16.09 5.17
CA SER A 212 26.96 -17.26 4.54
C SER A 212 26.06 -18.50 4.57
N ILE A 213 25.17 -18.62 5.56
CA ILE A 213 24.29 -19.79 5.76
C ILE A 213 22.80 -19.41 5.75
N THR A 214 22.46 -18.12 5.74
CA THR A 214 21.06 -17.67 5.66
C THR A 214 20.45 -18.08 4.33
N GLY A 215 19.33 -18.81 4.37
CA GLY A 215 18.67 -19.34 3.18
C GLY A 215 17.63 -20.41 3.50
N LYS A 216 16.93 -20.82 2.45
CA LYS A 216 16.06 -21.98 2.46
C LYS A 216 16.81 -23.16 1.85
N TYR A 217 16.79 -24.30 2.53
CA TYR A 217 17.52 -25.49 2.09
C TYR A 217 16.62 -26.72 2.04
N ASN A 218 16.72 -27.49 0.96
CA ASN A 218 16.11 -28.81 0.84
C ASN A 218 17.08 -29.87 1.37
N VAL A 219 16.58 -30.85 2.12
CA VAL A 219 17.39 -31.91 2.70
C VAL A 219 17.12 -33.21 1.93
N GLU A 220 18.16 -33.81 1.33
CA GLU A 220 17.97 -34.95 0.40
C GLU A 220 17.85 -36.31 1.10
N ASN A 221 18.56 -36.49 2.21
CA ASN A 221 18.82 -37.82 2.79
C ASN A 221 18.18 -38.02 4.18
N HIS A 222 17.07 -37.34 4.48
CA HIS A 222 16.44 -37.41 5.81
C HIS A 222 14.92 -37.17 5.80
N ALA A 223 14.23 -37.57 6.87
CA ALA A 223 12.80 -37.28 7.09
C ALA A 223 12.53 -35.77 7.33
N LEU A 224 13.56 -35.05 7.77
CA LEU A 224 13.57 -33.59 7.79
C LEU A 224 13.71 -33.16 6.34
N THR A 225 12.73 -32.44 5.80
CA THR A 225 12.68 -32.11 4.37
C THR A 225 13.22 -30.73 4.06
N THR A 226 13.02 -29.75 4.96
CA THR A 226 13.42 -28.37 4.68
C THR A 226 13.92 -27.68 5.93
N VAL A 227 15.03 -26.96 5.78
CA VAL A 227 15.64 -26.12 6.81
C VAL A 227 15.65 -24.68 6.34
N TYR A 228 15.10 -23.78 7.16
CA TYR A 228 15.12 -22.35 6.94
C TYR A 228 16.06 -21.74 7.95
N LEU A 229 17.15 -21.13 7.50
CA LEU A 229 18.02 -20.30 8.31
C LEU A 229 17.73 -18.86 7.92
N GLU A 230 17.13 -18.10 8.83
CA GLU A 230 16.54 -16.81 8.53
C GLU A 230 17.27 -15.66 9.25
N HIS A 231 16.89 -14.44 8.88
CA HIS A 231 17.32 -13.23 9.55
C HIS A 231 17.00 -13.30 11.06
N PHE A 232 17.70 -12.51 11.88
CA PHE A 232 17.57 -12.50 13.34
C PHE A 232 17.88 -13.84 14.03
N ASN A 233 18.66 -14.69 13.36
CA ASN A 233 18.96 -16.05 13.76
C ASN A 233 17.70 -16.91 13.98
N ASP A 234 16.64 -16.68 13.22
CA ASP A 234 15.47 -17.57 13.24
C ASP A 234 15.77 -18.87 12.47
N VAL A 235 15.26 -19.98 12.97
CA VAL A 235 15.35 -21.28 12.31
C VAL A 235 13.98 -21.94 12.27
N THR A 236 13.65 -22.49 11.11
CA THR A 236 12.51 -23.41 10.96
C THR A 236 13.01 -24.74 10.42
N LEU A 237 12.70 -25.82 11.12
CA LEU A 237 12.94 -27.20 10.70
C LEU A 237 11.58 -27.79 10.30
N GLN A 238 11.47 -28.34 9.10
CA GLN A 238 10.22 -28.88 8.55
C GLN A 238 10.37 -30.34 8.17
N TRP A 239 9.40 -31.18 8.56
CA TRP A 239 9.31 -32.59 8.20
C TRP A 239 8.09 -32.83 7.30
N GLY A 240 8.31 -32.88 5.99
CA GLY A 240 7.25 -33.10 5.01
C GLY A 240 6.42 -31.85 4.78
N ASP A 241 5.45 -31.59 5.66
CA ASP A 241 4.45 -30.55 5.50
C ASP A 241 4.60 -29.37 6.47
N VAL A 242 3.76 -28.35 6.31
CA VAL A 242 3.78 -27.14 7.14
C VAL A 242 3.27 -27.35 8.57
N ASN A 243 2.59 -28.47 8.85
CA ASN A 243 2.01 -28.79 10.16
C ASN A 243 3.03 -29.43 11.09
N HIS A 244 4.08 -30.06 10.54
CA HIS A 244 5.16 -30.64 11.30
C HIS A 244 6.43 -29.77 11.21
N ARG A 245 6.49 -28.75 12.07
CA ARG A 245 7.61 -27.80 12.12
C ARG A 245 8.10 -27.52 13.53
N TYR A 246 9.41 -27.34 13.66
CA TYR A 246 10.03 -26.70 14.81
C TYR A 246 10.44 -25.29 14.38
N THR A 247 10.02 -24.27 15.14
CA THR A 247 10.46 -22.88 14.98
C THR A 247 11.18 -22.42 16.23
N GLY A 248 12.32 -21.76 16.05
CA GLY A 248 13.13 -21.29 17.17
C GLY A 248 14.25 -20.37 16.74
N LYS A 249 15.20 -20.16 17.64
CA LYS A 249 16.43 -19.42 17.34
C LYS A 249 17.59 -20.38 17.16
N TYR A 250 18.52 -20.04 16.27
CA TYR A 250 19.79 -20.73 16.15
C TYR A 250 20.96 -19.91 16.69
N GLN A 251 22.03 -20.61 17.03
CA GLN A 251 23.34 -20.03 17.30
C GLN A 251 24.33 -20.64 16.32
N TYR A 252 25.13 -19.79 15.69
CA TYR A 252 26.19 -20.20 14.78
C TYR A 252 27.51 -19.58 15.25
N ARG A 253 28.50 -20.43 15.54
CA ARG A 253 29.82 -20.01 16.04
C ARG A 253 30.91 -20.87 15.41
N GLY A 254 31.78 -20.25 14.62
CA GLY A 254 32.75 -20.99 13.80
C GLY A 254 31.99 -21.90 12.84
N ASP A 255 32.15 -23.21 13.01
CA ASP A 255 31.46 -24.22 12.23
C ASP A 255 30.32 -24.90 13.00
N THR A 256 30.07 -24.52 14.26
CA THR A 256 29.04 -25.16 15.09
C THR A 256 27.70 -24.44 14.95
N LEU A 257 26.65 -25.21 14.65
CA LEU A 257 25.25 -24.78 14.64
C LEU A 257 24.49 -25.44 15.80
N ILE A 258 23.75 -24.63 16.54
CA ILE A 258 22.77 -25.07 17.53
C ILE A 258 21.43 -24.45 17.14
N ALA A 259 20.54 -25.25 16.56
CA ALA A 259 19.25 -24.85 16.01
C ALA A 259 18.13 -25.70 16.64
N GLY A 260 17.91 -25.50 17.94
CA GLY A 260 16.94 -26.30 18.70
C GLY A 260 17.31 -27.78 18.76
N PRO A 261 16.48 -28.70 18.22
CA PRO A 261 16.80 -30.12 18.21
C PRO A 261 17.96 -30.45 17.25
N LEU A 262 18.27 -29.62 16.26
CA LEU A 262 19.38 -29.83 15.35
C LEU A 262 20.65 -29.19 15.89
N GLN A 263 21.68 -29.98 16.17
CA GLN A 263 22.96 -29.51 16.70
C GLN A 263 24.10 -30.22 15.99
N GLY A 264 25.11 -29.50 15.53
CA GLY A 264 26.22 -30.14 14.81
C GLY A 264 27.20 -29.18 14.18
N ILE A 265 28.09 -29.74 13.38
CA ILE A 265 29.08 -29.01 12.60
C ILE A 265 28.54 -28.82 11.19
N ILE A 266 28.46 -27.56 10.74
CA ILE A 266 28.17 -27.18 9.36
C ILE A 266 29.47 -27.14 8.57
N LYS A 267 29.46 -27.75 7.38
CA LYS A 267 30.40 -27.46 6.30
C LYS A 267 29.67 -26.79 5.16
N LYS A 268 30.30 -25.77 4.59
CA LYS A 268 29.75 -24.98 3.49
C LYS A 268 30.53 -25.20 2.20
N GLU A 269 29.83 -25.56 1.14
CA GLU A 269 30.36 -25.73 -0.21
C GLU A 269 29.43 -25.03 -1.22
N MET A 270 29.70 -23.77 -1.54
CA MET A 270 28.88 -22.94 -2.44
C MET A 270 27.39 -22.93 -2.05
N ASP A 271 26.54 -23.67 -2.77
CA ASP A 271 25.10 -23.80 -2.57
C ASP A 271 24.70 -25.04 -1.74
N HIS A 272 25.68 -25.80 -1.27
CA HIS A 272 25.51 -26.97 -0.42
C HIS A 272 25.95 -26.66 1.02
N LEU A 273 25.13 -27.06 1.98
CA LEU A 273 25.47 -27.11 3.39
C LEU A 273 25.35 -28.55 3.87
N THR A 274 26.41 -29.09 4.45
CA THR A 274 26.38 -30.41 5.08
C THR A 274 26.45 -30.25 6.58
N ILE A 275 25.53 -30.85 7.33
CA ILE A 275 25.51 -30.84 8.79
C ILE A 275 25.81 -32.25 9.30
N THR A 276 26.82 -32.37 10.15
CA THR A 276 27.11 -33.62 10.88
C THR A 276 26.94 -33.39 12.37
N GLY A 277 26.05 -34.12 13.01
CA GLY A 277 25.76 -33.94 14.43
C GLY A 277 24.58 -34.78 14.90
N THR A 278 23.69 -34.17 15.67
CA THR A 278 22.49 -34.81 16.24
C THR A 278 21.23 -34.04 15.90
N LEU A 279 20.17 -34.76 15.57
CA LEU A 279 18.80 -34.23 15.56
C LEU A 279 18.03 -34.91 16.69
N GLU A 280 17.60 -34.09 17.66
CA GLU A 280 17.08 -34.54 18.96
C GLU A 280 18.11 -35.37 19.74
N LYS A 281 18.15 -36.69 19.49
CA LYS A 281 19.08 -37.64 20.12
C LYS A 281 19.78 -38.55 19.09
N ASP A 282 19.32 -38.55 17.85
CA ASP A 282 19.85 -39.43 16.80
C ASP A 282 20.98 -38.74 16.07
N SER A 283 22.04 -39.48 15.79
CA SER A 283 23.14 -38.97 14.97
C SER A 283 22.70 -38.83 13.52
N VAL A 284 22.91 -37.65 12.95
CA VAL A 284 22.49 -37.31 11.57
C VAL A 284 23.65 -36.74 10.76
N HIS A 285 23.62 -37.05 9.48
CA HIS A 285 24.41 -36.41 8.44
C HIS A 285 23.44 -35.89 7.38
N LEU A 286 23.28 -34.57 7.32
CA LEU A 286 22.28 -33.91 6.47
C LEU A 286 22.98 -33.17 5.35
N ASP A 287 22.68 -33.55 4.11
CA ASP A 287 23.06 -32.79 2.93
C ASP A 287 21.91 -31.86 2.55
N MET A 288 22.18 -30.56 2.59
CA MET A 288 21.20 -29.51 2.40
C MET A 288 21.56 -28.65 1.18
N ILE A 289 20.68 -28.62 0.19
CA ILE A 289 20.88 -27.85 -1.05
C ILE A 289 20.06 -26.57 -0.95
N ARG A 290 20.70 -25.42 -1.20
CA ARG A 290 20.03 -24.13 -1.18
C ARG A 290 19.02 -24.02 -2.33
N LEU A 291 17.82 -23.52 -2.01
CA LEU A 291 16.74 -23.24 -2.95
C LEU A 291 16.72 -21.78 -3.39
#